data_AF-A0A951VZ22-F1
#
_entry.id   AF-A0A951VZ22-F1
#
_cell.length_a   1.000
_cell.length_b   1.000
_cell.length_c   1.000
_cell.angle_alpha   90.00
_cell.angle_beta   90.00
_cell.angle_gamma   90.00
#
_symmetry.space_group_name_H-M   'P 1'
#
loop_
_entity.id
_entity.type
_entity.pdbx_description
1 polymer ?
#
loop_
_entity_poly.entity_id
_entity_poly.type
_entity_poly.pdbx_seq_one_letter_code
_entity_poly.pdbx_strand_id
1 'polypeptide(L)'
;MDQNRISTSGVSRRDFVRASGALGVAAAIGGLAPGFARAAGSDAPEKREIRVGFIPLTDCASVVMAAVKKFDEKYGIKIIPSKEASWAAVRDKLVSGELDAAHVLYGLVYGVHLGVGGAKKDMAVLMTINNNGQGISLSSQMKEKGAVDGPSLKKVVAASAPGTYTFAQTFPTGTHAMWLYYWLAAHDIDPFRDVKAIVVPPPQMVANARVGNMHGFCVGEPWNQRAIIDQVGFSVATSQDVWPDHPEKVLGTSADWVAKHPNAARALTAAVLDASRWIDASDAHRKETAQVIAARSYVNTDVGVIEGRVLGDYEDGLGKEWKDANPMRFFNDGAVNFPWLSDGMWFLTQHRRWGLLDAEPDYLGVARAINRIDVYKDAATAAKVALPVGELRSSTLIDGVVWDGSAPEKYAGGFKVKA
;
A
#
# COMPACT_ATOMS: atom_id res chain seq x y z
N MET A 1 73.89 2.29 37.36
CA MET A 1 72.83 2.99 36.62
C MET A 1 71.77 1.97 36.32
N ASP A 2 70.96 1.65 37.33
CA ASP A 2 69.66 2.29 37.66
C ASP A 2 68.52 1.47 37.07
N GLN A 3 67.93 0.61 37.91
CA GLN A 3 66.56 0.13 37.73
C GLN A 3 65.80 0.21 39.06
N ASN A 4 64.82 1.11 39.02
CA ASN A 4 63.61 1.29 39.83
C ASN A 4 63.31 0.29 40.96
N ARG A 5 63.19 0.86 42.16
CA ARG A 5 62.42 0.31 43.29
C ARG A 5 60.92 0.36 42.98
N ILE A 6 60.26 -0.79 43.04
CA ILE A 6 58.80 -0.91 43.22
C ILE A 6 58.57 -1.24 44.70
N SER A 7 57.81 -0.41 45.40
CA SER A 7 57.35 -0.63 46.77
C SER A 7 55.94 -1.22 46.73
N THR A 8 55.79 -2.45 47.22
CA THR A 8 54.51 -3.12 47.45
C THR A 8 54.06 -2.88 48.89
N SER A 9 52.94 -2.20 49.11
CA SER A 9 52.27 -2.12 50.41
C SER A 9 50.86 -2.70 50.32
N GLY A 10 50.67 -3.85 50.99
CA GLY A 10 49.41 -4.56 51.07
C GLY A 10 48.38 -3.85 51.96
N VAL A 11 47.10 -4.02 51.60
CA VAL A 11 45.96 -3.65 52.43
C VAL A 11 45.45 -4.92 53.11
N SER A 12 45.48 -4.93 54.46
CA SER A 12 45.01 -6.04 55.28
C SER A 12 43.52 -5.87 55.66
N ARG A 13 42.85 -7.01 55.88
CA ARG A 13 41.39 -7.20 56.02
C ARG A 13 40.76 -6.66 57.32
N ARG A 14 40.93 -5.38 57.68
CA ARG A 14 40.42 -4.88 58.98
C ARG A 14 39.78 -3.49 59.04
N ASP A 15 39.25 -2.98 57.91
CA ASP A 15 38.53 -1.68 57.89
C ASP A 15 37.05 -1.79 57.45
N PHE A 16 36.42 -2.94 57.69
CA PHE A 16 34.97 -3.09 57.51
C PHE A 16 34.30 -3.02 58.88
N VAL A 17 33.30 -2.14 59.02
CA VAL A 17 32.45 -1.84 60.20
C VAL A 17 32.90 -0.64 61.04
N ARG A 18 32.35 0.55 60.71
CA ARG A 18 31.80 1.55 61.66
C ARG A 18 31.31 2.79 60.89
N ALA A 19 30.00 2.91 60.71
CA ALA A 19 29.25 4.18 60.73
C ALA A 19 27.76 3.90 60.52
N SER A 20 27.07 3.64 61.62
CA SER A 20 25.62 3.59 61.71
C SER A 20 25.11 4.93 62.28
N GLY A 21 24.07 5.49 61.67
CA GLY A 21 23.04 6.24 62.40
C GLY A 21 22.97 7.76 62.19
N ALA A 22 21.99 8.20 61.40
CA ALA A 22 21.00 9.20 61.82
C ALA A 22 19.74 9.06 60.96
N LEU A 23 18.63 8.71 61.62
CA LEU A 23 17.27 8.65 61.10
C LEU A 23 16.64 10.05 61.10
N GLY A 24 15.87 10.36 60.07
CA GLY A 24 14.92 11.48 60.02
C GLY A 24 13.79 11.15 59.03
N VAL A 25 12.64 10.76 59.56
CA VAL A 25 11.42 10.39 58.83
C VAL A 25 10.60 11.63 58.51
N ALA A 26 10.15 11.77 57.24
CA ALA A 26 8.87 12.39 56.92
C ALA A 26 8.24 11.63 55.74
N ALA A 27 7.02 11.14 55.99
CA ALA A 27 6.30 10.17 55.17
C ALA A 27 5.46 10.82 54.06
N ALA A 28 5.32 10.04 52.97
CA ALA A 28 4.11 9.82 52.16
C ALA A 28 3.26 11.01 51.68
N ILE A 29 3.28 11.22 50.36
CA ILE A 29 2.04 11.42 49.59
C ILE A 29 2.03 10.34 48.50
N GLY A 30 1.15 9.36 48.66
CA GLY A 30 0.85 8.37 47.65
C GLY A 30 -0.04 8.99 46.56
N GLY A 31 0.38 8.82 45.31
CA GLY A 31 -0.44 9.02 44.13
C GLY A 31 -0.41 7.73 43.31
N LEU A 32 -1.56 7.07 43.22
CA LEU A 32 -1.80 5.89 42.38
C LEU A 32 -1.71 6.27 40.89
N ALA A 33 -0.86 5.58 40.14
CA ALA A 33 -1.09 5.25 38.74
C ALA A 33 -0.32 3.96 38.38
N PRO A 34 -0.96 2.92 37.84
CA PRO A 34 -0.28 1.68 37.47
C PRO A 34 0.31 1.78 36.07
N GLY A 35 1.53 1.26 35.91
CA GLY A 35 2.07 0.76 34.65
C GLY A 35 2.65 1.82 33.71
N PHE A 36 3.98 1.82 33.59
CA PHE A 36 4.75 1.70 32.34
C PHE A 36 6.23 1.91 32.67
N ALA A 37 6.82 0.99 33.42
CA ALA A 37 8.27 0.80 33.36
C ALA A 37 8.57 -0.08 32.14
N ARG A 38 8.53 0.50 30.94
CA ARG A 38 9.15 -0.10 29.75
C ARG A 38 10.64 -0.05 30.02
N ALA A 39 11.28 -1.21 30.18
CA ALA A 39 12.73 -1.30 30.29
C ALA A 39 13.36 -0.48 29.16
N ALA A 40 14.27 0.42 29.50
CA ALA A 40 14.93 1.35 28.59
C ALA A 40 15.79 0.60 27.56
N GLY A 41 15.16 0.04 26.53
CA GLY A 41 15.79 -0.21 25.25
C GLY A 41 15.97 1.13 24.54
N SER A 42 17.07 1.28 23.82
CA SER A 42 17.29 2.45 22.96
C SER A 42 16.14 2.57 21.96
N ASP A 43 15.60 3.78 21.76
CA ASP A 43 14.66 4.10 20.67
C ASP A 43 15.31 4.00 19.27
N ALA A 44 16.60 3.67 19.21
CA ALA A 44 17.32 3.48 17.96
C ALA A 44 16.73 2.30 17.15
N PRO A 45 16.64 2.44 15.82
CA PRO A 45 16.29 1.35 14.93
C PRO A 45 17.25 0.16 15.07
N GLU A 46 16.69 -1.04 15.19
CA GLU A 46 17.45 -2.31 15.25
C GLU A 46 18.16 -2.58 13.91
N LYS A 47 17.54 -2.13 12.82
CA LYS A 47 18.07 -2.17 11.45
C LYS A 47 18.06 -0.77 10.87
N ARG A 48 19.22 -0.32 10.39
CA ARG A 48 19.41 1.04 9.86
C ARG A 48 19.26 1.14 8.35
N GLU A 49 19.67 0.13 7.59
CA GLU A 49 19.44 0.10 6.14
C GLU A 49 18.24 -0.81 5.86
N ILE A 50 17.18 -0.25 5.28
CA ILE A 50 15.92 -0.97 5.04
C ILE A 50 15.71 -1.07 3.54
N ARG A 51 15.69 -2.29 3.01
CA ARG A 51 15.43 -2.52 1.59
C ARG A 51 13.93 -2.50 1.33
N VAL A 52 13.47 -1.51 0.57
CA VAL A 52 12.05 -1.31 0.26
C VAL A 52 11.79 -1.54 -1.22
N GLY A 53 11.07 -2.60 -1.55
CA GLY A 53 10.69 -2.91 -2.92
C GLY A 53 9.62 -1.96 -3.47
N PHE A 54 9.66 -1.69 -4.77
CA PHE A 54 8.60 -0.99 -5.47
C PHE A 54 8.43 -1.51 -6.90
N ILE A 55 7.21 -1.39 -7.42
CA ILE A 55 6.92 -1.59 -8.84
C ILE A 55 6.91 -0.21 -9.52
N PRO A 56 7.44 -0.07 -10.75
CA PRO A 56 7.37 1.15 -11.56
C PRO A 56 5.94 1.64 -11.82
N LEU A 57 5.39 2.37 -10.85
CA LEU A 57 4.09 3.02 -10.85
C LEU A 57 4.23 4.36 -10.12
N THR A 58 3.36 5.31 -10.43
CA THR A 58 3.38 6.64 -9.81
C THR A 58 3.14 6.57 -8.31
N ASP A 59 2.36 5.61 -7.84
CA ASP A 59 2.01 5.43 -6.43
C ASP A 59 3.18 4.96 -5.53
N CYS A 60 4.32 4.57 -6.10
CA CYS A 60 5.55 4.34 -5.31
C CYS A 60 6.18 5.63 -4.75
N ALA A 61 5.64 6.80 -5.12
CA ALA A 61 6.22 8.11 -4.86
C ALA A 61 6.62 8.34 -3.40
N SER A 62 5.78 8.04 -2.43
CA SER A 62 6.13 8.30 -1.02
C SER A 62 7.36 7.53 -0.56
N VAL A 63 7.56 6.29 -1.02
CA VAL A 63 8.76 5.50 -0.69
C VAL A 63 10.00 6.08 -1.36
N VAL A 64 9.89 6.43 -2.64
CA VAL A 64 11.01 7.02 -3.40
C VAL A 64 11.39 8.38 -2.82
N MET A 65 10.41 9.25 -2.58
CA MET A 65 10.64 10.59 -2.06
C MET A 65 11.13 10.56 -0.62
N ALA A 66 10.75 9.58 0.20
CA ALA A 66 11.33 9.38 1.53
C ALA A 66 12.85 9.21 1.46
N ALA A 67 13.35 8.41 0.52
CA ALA A 67 14.78 8.20 0.31
C ALA A 67 15.46 9.41 -0.37
N VAL A 68 14.88 9.94 -1.45
CA VAL A 68 15.47 11.04 -2.25
C VAL A 68 15.59 12.33 -1.44
N LYS A 69 14.57 12.66 -0.65
CA LYS A 69 14.54 13.85 0.19
C LYS A 69 15.13 13.61 1.59
N LYS A 70 15.61 12.39 1.86
CA LYS A 70 16.25 11.98 3.11
C LYS A 70 15.35 12.14 4.35
N PHE A 71 14.06 11.90 4.20
CA PHE A 71 13.12 11.93 5.33
C PHE A 71 13.37 10.77 6.31
N ASP A 72 13.99 9.70 5.84
CA ASP A 72 14.45 8.53 6.59
C ASP A 72 15.59 8.83 7.57
N GLU A 73 16.56 9.68 7.19
CA GLU A 73 17.72 10.04 8.02
C GLU A 73 17.30 10.67 9.37
N LYS A 74 16.20 11.45 9.37
CA LYS A 74 15.59 12.04 10.59
C LYS A 74 15.23 10.98 11.63
N TYR A 75 14.89 9.76 11.19
CA TYR A 75 14.48 8.65 12.05
C TYR A 75 15.59 7.60 12.24
N GLY A 76 16.83 7.92 11.85
CA GLY A 76 18.00 7.07 12.07
C GLY A 76 18.08 5.84 11.17
N ILE A 77 17.35 5.84 10.06
CA ILE A 77 17.36 4.79 9.04
C ILE A 77 17.74 5.36 7.67
N LYS A 78 18.01 4.46 6.72
CA LYS A 78 18.23 4.73 5.31
C LYS A 78 17.41 3.73 4.50
N ILE A 79 16.47 4.25 3.73
CA ILE A 79 15.66 3.49 2.79
C ILE A 79 16.52 3.22 1.55
N ILE A 80 16.56 1.95 1.15
CA ILE A 80 17.21 1.49 -0.08
C ILE A 80 16.11 1.03 -1.04
N PRO A 81 15.64 1.90 -1.96
CA PRO A 81 14.61 1.52 -2.92
C PRO A 81 15.11 0.42 -3.85
N SER A 82 14.32 -0.64 -4.02
CA SER A 82 14.60 -1.75 -4.93
C SER A 82 13.51 -1.84 -5.99
N LYS A 83 13.88 -1.63 -7.26
CA LYS A 83 12.93 -1.74 -8.37
C LYS A 83 12.68 -3.21 -8.68
N GLU A 84 11.42 -3.63 -8.61
CA GLU A 84 11.02 -5.01 -8.85
C GLU A 84 10.30 -5.18 -10.20
N ALA A 85 10.38 -6.39 -10.76
CA ALA A 85 9.88 -6.68 -12.11
C ALA A 85 8.37 -6.99 -12.14
N SER A 86 7.83 -7.55 -11.06
CA SER A 86 6.42 -7.97 -10.97
C SER A 86 5.96 -8.08 -9.53
N TRP A 87 4.64 -8.11 -9.32
CA TRP A 87 4.08 -8.32 -7.99
C TRP A 87 4.37 -9.70 -7.41
N ALA A 88 4.54 -10.72 -8.25
CA ALA A 88 4.99 -12.05 -7.81
C ALA A 88 6.42 -11.99 -7.26
N ALA A 89 7.32 -11.23 -7.90
CA ALA A 89 8.67 -11.02 -7.38
C ALA A 89 8.67 -10.27 -6.04
N VAL A 90 7.86 -9.21 -5.91
CA VAL A 90 7.69 -8.51 -4.62
C VAL A 90 7.20 -9.47 -3.53
N ARG A 91 6.16 -10.26 -3.82
CA ARG A 91 5.64 -11.29 -2.90
C ARG A 91 6.75 -12.24 -2.45
N ASP A 92 7.46 -12.85 -3.39
CA ASP A 92 8.45 -13.89 -3.10
C ASP A 92 9.62 -13.32 -2.27
N LYS A 93 10.02 -12.08 -2.56
CA LYS A 93 11.08 -11.39 -1.82
C LYS A 93 10.66 -10.91 -0.43
N LEU A 94 9.39 -10.53 -0.23
CA LEU A 94 8.85 -10.25 1.10
C LEU A 94 8.76 -11.53 1.94
N VAL A 95 8.30 -12.63 1.35
CA VAL A 95 8.14 -13.92 2.04
C VAL A 95 9.50 -14.50 2.45
N SER A 96 10.51 -14.40 1.57
CA SER A 96 11.88 -14.85 1.84
C SER A 96 12.70 -13.90 2.71
N GLY A 97 12.28 -12.65 2.86
CA GLY A 97 13.01 -11.61 3.60
C GLY A 97 14.16 -10.97 2.81
N GLU A 98 14.25 -11.17 1.49
CA GLU A 98 15.16 -10.40 0.63
C GLU A 98 14.77 -8.91 0.63
N LEU A 99 13.47 -8.61 0.67
CA LEU A 99 12.93 -7.29 0.94
C LEU A 99 12.48 -7.18 2.39
N ASP A 100 12.84 -6.08 3.05
CA ASP A 100 12.38 -5.78 4.41
C ASP A 100 10.93 -5.26 4.40
N ALA A 101 10.59 -4.46 3.41
CA ALA A 101 9.24 -3.95 3.18
C ALA A 101 9.03 -3.69 1.68
N ALA A 102 7.81 -3.33 1.28
CA ALA A 102 7.53 -2.91 -0.07
C ALA A 102 6.33 -1.96 -0.17
N HIS A 103 6.38 -1.08 -1.14
CA HIS A 103 5.18 -0.57 -1.80
C HIS A 103 4.50 -1.75 -2.51
N VAL A 104 3.31 -2.16 -2.04
CA VAL A 104 2.66 -3.41 -2.46
C VAL A 104 1.13 -3.28 -2.52
N LEU A 105 0.49 -4.15 -3.31
CA LEU A 105 -0.97 -4.23 -3.42
C LEU A 105 -1.59 -4.65 -2.09
N TYR A 106 -2.58 -3.90 -1.58
CA TYR A 106 -3.25 -4.21 -0.31
C TYR A 106 -3.79 -5.65 -0.25
N GLY A 107 -4.60 -6.03 -1.24
CA GLY A 107 -5.17 -7.38 -1.30
C GLY A 107 -4.13 -8.51 -1.48
N LEU A 108 -2.93 -8.21 -2.01
CA LEU A 108 -1.85 -9.20 -2.08
C LEU A 108 -1.40 -9.59 -0.67
N VAL A 109 -1.22 -8.61 0.22
CA VAL A 109 -0.79 -8.83 1.61
C VAL A 109 -1.76 -9.76 2.34
N TYR A 110 -3.06 -9.53 2.17
CA TYR A 110 -4.13 -10.34 2.75
C TYR A 110 -4.18 -11.75 2.15
N GLY A 111 -4.05 -11.85 0.81
CA GLY A 111 -3.98 -13.13 0.13
C GLY A 111 -2.86 -14.01 0.67
N VAL A 112 -1.62 -13.49 0.74
CA VAL A 112 -0.46 -14.21 1.25
C VAL A 112 -0.63 -14.63 2.72
N HIS A 113 -1.20 -13.76 3.55
CA HIS A 113 -1.48 -14.08 4.96
C HIS A 113 -2.42 -15.29 5.10
N LEU A 114 -3.39 -15.42 4.19
CA LEU A 114 -4.33 -16.55 4.18
C LEU A 114 -3.87 -17.74 3.32
N GLY A 115 -2.70 -17.66 2.67
CA GLY A 115 -2.18 -18.72 1.80
C GLY A 115 -2.80 -18.75 0.39
N VAL A 116 -3.40 -17.64 -0.04
CA VAL A 116 -3.98 -17.46 -1.37
C VAL A 116 -3.02 -16.67 -2.25
N GLY A 117 -2.82 -17.13 -3.48
CA GLY A 117 -1.92 -16.46 -4.42
C GLY A 117 -0.43 -16.58 -4.07
N GLY A 118 -0.05 -17.47 -3.16
CA GLY A 118 1.34 -17.76 -2.80
C GLY A 118 1.47 -18.62 -1.54
N ALA A 119 2.71 -18.91 -1.13
CA ALA A 119 2.96 -19.62 0.12
C ALA A 119 2.49 -18.78 1.31
N LYS A 120 1.76 -19.42 2.24
CA LYS A 120 1.26 -18.76 3.44
C LYS A 120 2.40 -18.18 4.28
N LYS A 121 2.29 -16.91 4.64
CA LYS A 121 3.23 -16.21 5.54
C LYS A 121 2.47 -15.12 6.28
N ASP A 122 2.68 -15.01 7.59
CA ASP A 122 2.07 -13.93 8.36
C ASP A 122 2.64 -12.59 7.88
N MET A 123 1.76 -11.77 7.29
CA MET A 123 2.09 -10.45 6.76
C MET A 123 1.63 -9.31 7.67
N ALA A 124 2.16 -8.12 7.41
CA ALA A 124 1.81 -6.88 8.10
C ALA A 124 1.66 -5.70 7.11
N VAL A 125 0.69 -4.84 7.38
CA VAL A 125 0.51 -3.52 6.75
C VAL A 125 0.88 -2.44 7.76
N LEU A 126 1.84 -1.58 7.41
CA LEU A 126 2.31 -0.50 8.29
C LEU A 126 1.54 0.81 8.08
N MET A 127 1.18 1.10 6.83
CA MET A 127 0.38 2.26 6.43
C MET A 127 -0.17 2.04 5.02
N THR A 128 -1.23 2.74 4.67
CA THR A 128 -1.62 2.98 3.27
C THR A 128 -0.71 4.07 2.69
N ILE A 129 -0.26 3.90 1.45
CA ILE A 129 0.65 4.82 0.76
C ILE A 129 -0.13 5.88 -0.01
N ASN A 130 -1.18 5.46 -0.72
CA ASN A 130 -1.98 6.34 -1.54
C ASN A 130 -3.46 5.90 -1.59
N ASN A 131 -4.33 6.86 -1.92
CA ASN A 131 -5.65 6.60 -2.46
C ASN A 131 -5.65 6.85 -3.98
N ASN A 132 -6.57 6.18 -4.69
CA ASN A 132 -6.89 6.45 -6.10
C ASN A 132 -5.72 6.26 -7.09
N GLY A 133 -5.92 6.76 -8.32
CA GLY A 133 -4.85 6.85 -9.32
C GLY A 133 -4.59 5.56 -10.10
N GLN A 134 -5.63 4.75 -10.24
CA GLN A 134 -5.63 3.61 -11.16
C GLN A 134 -6.70 3.82 -12.23
N GLY A 135 -6.61 3.06 -13.30
CA GLY A 135 -7.52 3.16 -14.43
C GLY A 135 -7.98 1.80 -14.93
N ILE A 136 -9.10 1.83 -15.63
CA ILE A 136 -9.63 0.74 -16.43
C ILE A 136 -9.69 1.27 -17.86
N SER A 137 -8.93 0.63 -18.74
CA SER A 137 -8.82 1.03 -20.14
C SER A 137 -9.21 -0.10 -21.06
N LEU A 138 -9.74 0.27 -22.23
CA LEU A 138 -9.96 -0.63 -23.35
C LEU A 138 -8.94 -0.34 -24.45
N SER A 139 -8.56 -1.39 -25.18
CA SER A 139 -7.71 -1.26 -26.36
C SER A 139 -8.43 -0.51 -27.49
N SER A 140 -7.68 0.13 -28.39
CA SER A 140 -8.25 0.82 -29.56
C SER A 140 -9.11 -0.10 -30.45
N GLN A 141 -8.80 -1.40 -30.48
CA GLN A 141 -9.60 -2.41 -31.21
C GLN A 141 -11.02 -2.57 -30.65
N MET A 142 -11.23 -2.32 -29.35
CA MET A 142 -12.57 -2.37 -28.76
C MET A 142 -13.42 -1.17 -29.17
N LYS A 143 -12.80 0.00 -29.39
CA LYS A 143 -13.47 1.18 -29.94
C LYS A 143 -14.03 0.91 -31.33
N GLU A 144 -13.27 0.23 -32.19
CA GLU A 144 -13.71 -0.17 -33.54
C GLU A 144 -14.91 -1.13 -33.50
N LYS A 145 -15.01 -1.95 -32.44
CA LYS A 145 -16.15 -2.83 -32.18
C LYS A 145 -17.33 -2.12 -31.52
N GLY A 146 -17.22 -0.82 -31.26
CA GLY A 146 -18.25 0.01 -30.65
C GLY A 146 -18.30 -0.04 -29.13
N ALA A 147 -17.34 -0.66 -28.45
CA ALA A 147 -17.23 -0.62 -26.99
C ALA A 147 -16.39 0.59 -26.57
N VAL A 148 -17.04 1.62 -26.03
CA VAL A 148 -16.41 2.88 -25.59
C VAL A 148 -16.69 3.22 -24.13
N ASP A 149 -17.55 2.44 -23.48
CA ASP A 149 -17.94 2.56 -22.08
C ASP A 149 -18.44 1.19 -21.56
N GLY A 150 -18.82 1.11 -20.28
CA GLY A 150 -19.36 -0.12 -19.68
C GLY A 150 -20.61 -0.67 -20.39
N PRO A 151 -21.66 0.13 -20.62
CA PRO A 151 -22.87 -0.32 -21.32
C PRO A 151 -22.63 -0.86 -22.74
N SER A 152 -21.80 -0.17 -23.54
CA SER A 152 -21.45 -0.62 -24.89
C SER A 152 -20.53 -1.85 -24.86
N LEU A 153 -19.61 -1.94 -23.90
CA LEU A 153 -18.82 -3.14 -23.67
C LEU A 153 -19.71 -4.36 -23.37
N LYS A 154 -20.73 -4.22 -22.51
CA LYS A 154 -21.65 -5.33 -22.21
C LYS A 154 -22.34 -5.85 -23.47
N LYS A 155 -22.76 -4.96 -24.38
CA LYS A 155 -23.36 -5.35 -25.67
C LYS A 155 -22.38 -6.12 -26.55
N VAL A 156 -21.15 -5.65 -26.66
CA VAL A 156 -20.10 -6.30 -27.47
C VAL A 156 -19.73 -7.68 -26.92
N VAL A 157 -19.59 -7.80 -25.60
CA VAL A 157 -19.32 -9.07 -24.93
C VAL A 157 -20.48 -10.06 -25.12
N ALA A 158 -21.72 -9.62 -24.91
CA ALA A 158 -22.91 -10.47 -25.03
C ALA A 158 -23.18 -10.96 -26.47
N ALA A 159 -22.69 -10.22 -27.49
CA ALA A 159 -22.78 -10.60 -28.90
C ALA A 159 -21.69 -11.58 -29.36
N SER A 160 -20.77 -11.97 -28.47
CA SER A 160 -19.62 -12.83 -28.76
C SER A 160 -19.67 -14.12 -27.95
N ALA A 161 -18.92 -15.13 -28.38
CA ALA A 161 -18.77 -16.35 -27.57
C ALA A 161 -18.11 -16.03 -26.22
N PRO A 162 -18.52 -16.66 -25.10
CA PRO A 162 -17.88 -16.47 -23.80
C PRO A 162 -16.36 -16.67 -23.86
N GLY A 163 -15.61 -15.78 -23.22
CA GLY A 163 -14.14 -15.83 -23.20
C GLY A 163 -13.46 -15.29 -24.46
N THR A 164 -14.20 -14.74 -25.44
CA THR A 164 -13.63 -14.10 -26.65
C THR A 164 -12.69 -12.95 -26.28
N TYR A 165 -13.09 -12.13 -25.30
CA TYR A 165 -12.33 -10.96 -24.90
C TYR A 165 -11.48 -11.24 -23.66
N THR A 166 -10.24 -10.77 -23.70
CA THR A 166 -9.24 -10.95 -22.65
C THR A 166 -8.98 -9.64 -21.92
N PHE A 167 -9.06 -9.66 -20.59
CA PHE A 167 -8.83 -8.51 -19.73
C PHE A 167 -7.65 -8.77 -18.78
N ALA A 168 -6.72 -7.83 -18.70
CA ALA A 168 -5.54 -7.97 -17.86
C ALA A 168 -5.69 -7.24 -16.52
N GLN A 169 -5.24 -7.90 -15.45
CA GLN A 169 -4.98 -7.32 -14.14
C GLN A 169 -3.55 -7.69 -13.72
N THR A 170 -3.07 -7.20 -12.57
CA THR A 170 -1.63 -7.31 -12.23
C THR A 170 -1.28 -8.40 -11.23
N PHE A 171 -2.24 -8.84 -10.40
CA PHE A 171 -2.12 -9.94 -9.46
C PHE A 171 -3.53 -10.40 -9.00
N PRO A 172 -3.87 -11.72 -8.97
CA PRO A 172 -5.25 -12.18 -8.76
C PRO A 172 -5.92 -11.73 -7.46
N THR A 173 -5.18 -11.68 -6.34
CA THR A 173 -5.71 -11.18 -5.05
C THR A 173 -5.54 -9.67 -4.89
N GLY A 174 -4.91 -9.00 -5.85
CA GLY A 174 -4.48 -7.61 -5.77
C GLY A 174 -5.56 -6.60 -6.13
N THR A 175 -5.25 -5.33 -5.93
CA THR A 175 -6.18 -4.21 -6.08
C THR A 175 -6.74 -4.10 -7.50
N HIS A 176 -5.90 -4.13 -8.53
CA HIS A 176 -6.35 -4.02 -9.92
C HIS A 176 -7.29 -5.14 -10.36
N ALA A 177 -7.13 -6.36 -9.82
CA ALA A 177 -8.09 -7.43 -10.07
C ALA A 177 -9.45 -7.07 -9.46
N MET A 178 -9.46 -6.61 -8.20
CA MET A 178 -10.70 -6.24 -7.52
C MET A 178 -11.41 -5.06 -8.18
N TRP A 179 -10.69 -4.02 -8.63
CA TRP A 179 -11.29 -2.88 -9.35
C TRP A 179 -11.87 -3.29 -10.70
N LEU A 180 -11.11 -4.07 -11.47
CA LEU A 180 -11.58 -4.58 -12.76
C LEU A 180 -12.83 -5.44 -12.59
N TYR A 181 -12.80 -6.38 -11.65
CA TYR A 181 -13.91 -7.29 -11.44
C TYR A 181 -15.15 -6.58 -10.90
N TYR A 182 -14.97 -5.59 -10.01
CA TYR A 182 -16.09 -4.79 -9.52
C TYR A 182 -16.73 -3.99 -10.65
N TRP A 183 -15.93 -3.31 -11.48
CA TRP A 183 -16.43 -2.51 -12.60
C TRP A 183 -17.13 -3.37 -13.67
N LEU A 184 -16.53 -4.50 -14.05
CA LEU A 184 -17.16 -5.44 -14.98
C LEU A 184 -18.50 -5.95 -14.42
N ALA A 185 -18.52 -6.37 -13.16
CA ALA A 185 -19.73 -6.86 -12.49
C ALA A 185 -20.82 -5.79 -12.35
N ALA A 186 -20.45 -4.53 -12.11
CA ALA A 186 -21.38 -3.39 -12.08
C ALA A 186 -22.06 -3.15 -13.44
N HIS A 187 -21.45 -3.63 -14.53
CA HIS A 187 -22.01 -3.63 -15.88
C HIS A 187 -22.54 -5.02 -16.30
N ASP A 188 -22.85 -5.89 -15.33
CA ASP A 188 -23.36 -7.26 -15.54
C ASP A 188 -22.42 -8.16 -16.38
N ILE A 189 -21.12 -7.89 -16.43
CA ILE A 189 -20.12 -8.74 -17.10
C ILE A 189 -19.42 -9.60 -16.05
N ASP A 190 -19.47 -10.91 -16.21
CA ASP A 190 -18.76 -11.83 -15.34
C ASP A 190 -17.28 -11.97 -15.75
N PRO A 191 -16.30 -11.66 -14.87
CA PRO A 191 -14.88 -11.67 -15.21
C PRO A 191 -14.28 -13.06 -15.47
N PHE A 192 -15.02 -14.13 -15.14
CA PHE A 192 -14.56 -15.53 -15.28
C PHE A 192 -15.44 -16.36 -16.22
N ARG A 193 -16.70 -15.96 -16.46
CA ARG A 193 -17.61 -16.63 -17.40
C ARG A 193 -17.73 -15.91 -18.73
N ASP A 194 -17.93 -14.60 -18.73
CA ASP A 194 -18.21 -13.85 -19.96
C ASP A 194 -16.90 -13.45 -20.69
N VAL A 195 -15.85 -13.17 -19.92
CA VAL A 195 -14.53 -12.76 -20.42
C VAL A 195 -13.41 -13.61 -19.80
N LYS A 196 -12.19 -13.46 -20.31
CA LYS A 196 -10.99 -14.11 -19.77
C LYS A 196 -10.14 -13.11 -18.99
N ALA A 197 -9.92 -13.35 -17.70
CA ALA A 197 -8.96 -12.58 -16.91
C ALA A 197 -7.53 -13.17 -16.99
N ILE A 198 -6.52 -12.32 -17.20
CA ILE A 198 -5.10 -12.71 -17.20
C ILE A 198 -4.25 -11.81 -16.29
N VAL A 199 -3.05 -12.27 -15.93
CA VAL A 199 -2.07 -11.50 -15.15
C VAL A 199 -1.00 -10.93 -16.08
N VAL A 200 -0.79 -9.62 -16.01
CA VAL A 200 0.31 -8.94 -16.72
C VAL A 200 1.01 -7.95 -15.77
N PRO A 201 2.35 -7.95 -15.70
CA PRO A 201 3.09 -6.96 -14.91
C PRO A 201 2.83 -5.52 -15.41
N PRO A 202 2.70 -4.51 -14.52
CA PRO A 202 2.36 -3.15 -14.94
C PRO A 202 3.22 -2.56 -16.07
N PRO A 203 4.57 -2.67 -16.05
CA PRO A 203 5.40 -2.12 -17.12
C PRO A 203 5.21 -2.78 -18.49
N GLN A 204 4.53 -3.92 -18.53
CA GLN A 204 4.27 -4.70 -19.75
C GLN A 204 2.85 -4.48 -20.29
N MET A 205 1.98 -3.76 -19.58
CA MET A 205 0.57 -3.58 -19.95
C MET A 205 0.42 -2.96 -21.34
N VAL A 206 1.02 -1.77 -21.55
CA VAL A 206 0.89 -1.02 -22.82
C VAL A 206 1.43 -1.82 -24.00
N ALA A 207 2.57 -2.50 -23.83
CA ALA A 207 3.17 -3.32 -24.87
C ALA A 207 2.27 -4.51 -25.25
N ASN A 208 1.68 -5.20 -24.28
CA ASN A 208 0.78 -6.33 -24.56
C ASN A 208 -0.55 -5.88 -25.17
N ALA A 209 -1.09 -4.73 -24.76
CA ALA A 209 -2.28 -4.15 -25.39
C ALA A 209 -2.01 -3.79 -26.86
N ARG A 210 -0.84 -3.20 -27.16
CA ARG A 210 -0.43 -2.80 -28.51
C ARG A 210 -0.42 -3.96 -29.51
N VAL A 211 0.02 -5.14 -29.07
CA VAL A 211 0.09 -6.33 -29.94
C VAL A 211 -1.21 -7.15 -29.97
N GLY A 212 -2.28 -6.66 -29.33
CA GLY A 212 -3.59 -7.32 -29.36
C GLY A 212 -3.73 -8.53 -28.44
N ASN A 213 -2.82 -8.73 -27.46
CA ASN A 213 -2.91 -9.85 -26.52
C ASN A 213 -3.98 -9.64 -25.43
N MET A 214 -4.53 -8.43 -25.32
CA MET A 214 -5.61 -8.08 -24.39
C MET A 214 -6.51 -6.99 -25.00
N HIS A 215 -7.76 -6.99 -24.57
CA HIS A 215 -8.82 -6.11 -25.06
C HIS A 215 -9.17 -5.00 -24.07
N GLY A 216 -8.90 -5.22 -22.79
CA GLY A 216 -8.95 -4.21 -21.74
C GLY A 216 -8.01 -4.57 -20.59
N PHE A 217 -7.76 -3.63 -19.70
CA PHE A 217 -6.87 -3.84 -18.56
C PHE A 217 -7.17 -2.89 -17.41
N CYS A 218 -6.78 -3.29 -16.21
CA CYS A 218 -6.72 -2.41 -15.05
C CYS A 218 -5.28 -2.37 -14.51
N VAL A 219 -4.77 -1.15 -14.34
CA VAL A 219 -3.40 -0.88 -13.88
C VAL A 219 -3.33 0.51 -13.26
N GLY A 220 -2.36 0.75 -12.38
CA GLY A 220 -2.04 2.07 -11.87
C GLY A 220 -1.38 3.00 -12.89
N GLU A 221 -1.42 4.29 -12.59
CA GLU A 221 -0.63 5.28 -13.34
C GLU A 221 0.88 4.99 -13.26
N PRO A 222 1.65 5.31 -14.31
CA PRO A 222 1.26 6.13 -15.47
C PRO A 222 0.78 5.31 -16.69
N TRP A 223 0.50 4.02 -16.54
CA TRP A 223 0.33 3.13 -17.69
C TRP A 223 -0.98 3.36 -18.46
N ASN A 224 -2.05 3.84 -17.83
CA ASN A 224 -3.27 4.23 -18.56
C ASN A 224 -3.05 5.53 -19.34
N GLN A 225 -2.40 6.54 -18.73
CA GLN A 225 -2.03 7.75 -19.47
C GLN A 225 -1.10 7.44 -20.64
N ARG A 226 -0.15 6.53 -20.42
CA ARG A 226 0.75 6.09 -21.49
C ARG A 226 -0.02 5.42 -22.63
N ALA A 227 -1.01 4.57 -22.33
CA ALA A 227 -1.82 3.92 -23.36
C ALA A 227 -2.62 4.92 -24.20
N ILE A 228 -3.10 6.01 -23.61
CA ILE A 228 -3.79 7.11 -24.30
C ILE A 228 -2.82 7.87 -25.21
N ILE A 229 -1.68 8.34 -24.67
CA ILE A 229 -0.67 9.08 -25.44
C ILE A 229 -0.15 8.25 -26.62
N ASP A 230 0.09 6.96 -26.39
CA ASP A 230 0.57 6.03 -27.41
C ASP A 230 -0.53 5.56 -28.38
N GLN A 231 -1.79 6.01 -28.20
CA GLN A 231 -2.97 5.62 -28.98
C GLN A 231 -3.24 4.11 -29.03
N VAL A 232 -2.79 3.39 -27.99
CA VAL A 232 -2.98 1.94 -27.84
C VAL A 232 -4.33 1.61 -27.20
N GLY A 233 -4.86 2.54 -26.41
CA GLY A 233 -6.15 2.40 -25.75
C GLY A 233 -6.67 3.72 -25.22
N PHE A 234 -7.80 3.63 -24.53
CA PHE A 234 -8.52 4.76 -23.95
C PHE A 234 -9.11 4.32 -22.61
N SER A 235 -9.27 5.25 -21.67
CA SER A 235 -9.83 4.95 -20.35
C SER A 235 -11.35 4.96 -20.40
N VAL A 236 -11.98 3.95 -19.79
CA VAL A 236 -13.44 3.86 -19.65
C VAL A 236 -13.91 4.15 -18.23
N ALA A 237 -13.01 4.01 -17.26
CA ALA A 237 -13.23 4.41 -15.89
C ALA A 237 -11.88 4.65 -15.21
N THR A 238 -11.89 5.50 -14.20
CA THR A 238 -10.86 5.55 -13.17
C THR A 238 -11.26 4.67 -12.00
N SER A 239 -10.31 4.23 -11.17
CA SER A 239 -10.66 3.45 -9.98
C SER A 239 -11.43 4.28 -8.95
N GLN A 240 -11.28 5.60 -8.94
CA GLN A 240 -12.12 6.48 -8.12
C GLN A 240 -13.57 6.61 -8.62
N ASP A 241 -13.87 6.24 -9.87
CA ASP A 241 -15.26 6.05 -10.31
C ASP A 241 -15.88 4.80 -9.66
N VAL A 242 -15.07 3.77 -9.38
CA VAL A 242 -15.50 2.53 -8.71
C VAL A 242 -15.71 2.76 -7.21
N TRP A 243 -14.75 3.41 -6.56
CA TRP A 243 -14.79 3.76 -5.15
C TRP A 243 -14.01 5.08 -4.94
N PRO A 244 -14.70 6.20 -4.66
CA PRO A 244 -14.04 7.46 -4.35
C PRO A 244 -13.14 7.36 -3.10
N ASP A 245 -11.90 7.84 -3.20
CA ASP A 245 -10.91 7.78 -2.12
C ASP A 245 -10.68 6.35 -1.57
N HIS A 246 -10.67 5.37 -2.48
CA HIS A 246 -10.44 3.97 -2.15
C HIS A 246 -9.00 3.74 -1.66
N PRO A 247 -8.78 2.75 -0.76
CA PRO A 247 -7.44 2.35 -0.38
C PRO A 247 -6.75 1.71 -1.58
N GLU A 248 -5.45 1.95 -1.75
CA GLU A 248 -4.73 1.41 -2.89
C GLU A 248 -3.46 0.67 -2.48
N LYS A 249 -2.28 1.29 -2.56
CA LYS A 249 -1.03 0.63 -2.21
C LYS A 249 -0.77 0.78 -0.73
N VAL A 250 -0.08 -0.21 -0.15
CA VAL A 250 0.33 -0.21 1.26
C VAL A 250 1.83 -0.34 1.38
N LEU A 251 2.36 0.13 2.50
CA LEU A 251 3.69 -0.24 2.96
C LEU A 251 3.57 -1.58 3.68
N GLY A 252 3.78 -2.66 2.93
CA GLY A 252 3.63 -4.03 3.40
C GLY A 252 4.97 -4.68 3.78
N THR A 253 4.95 -5.57 4.75
CA THR A 253 6.10 -6.36 5.22
C THR A 253 5.63 -7.70 5.79
N SER A 254 6.55 -8.55 6.27
CA SER A 254 6.19 -9.74 7.05
C SER A 254 5.98 -9.38 8.51
N ALA A 255 5.09 -10.09 9.21
CA ALA A 255 4.88 -9.89 10.64
C ALA A 255 6.15 -10.22 11.45
N ASP A 256 6.95 -11.19 10.99
CA ASP A 256 8.22 -11.55 11.65
C ASP A 256 9.24 -10.40 11.60
N TRP A 257 9.29 -9.67 10.49
CA TRP A 257 10.22 -8.56 10.35
C TRP A 257 9.87 -7.43 11.33
N VAL A 258 8.57 -7.12 11.47
CA VAL A 258 8.10 -6.13 12.44
C VAL A 258 8.37 -6.57 13.88
N ALA A 259 8.20 -7.87 14.18
CA ALA A 259 8.49 -8.40 15.51
C ALA A 259 9.99 -8.32 15.87
N LYS A 260 10.88 -8.51 14.89
CA LYS A 260 12.35 -8.41 15.07
C LYS A 260 12.87 -6.99 15.06
N HIS A 261 12.23 -6.08 14.32
CA HIS A 261 12.69 -4.70 14.13
C HIS A 261 11.57 -3.67 14.38
N PRO A 262 10.94 -3.65 15.57
CA PRO A 262 9.82 -2.76 15.84
C PRO A 262 10.18 -1.27 15.75
N ASN A 263 11.37 -0.86 16.20
CA ASN A 263 11.80 0.54 16.08
C ASN A 263 12.10 0.90 14.62
N ALA A 264 12.69 -0.01 13.84
CA ALA A 264 12.90 0.20 12.40
C ALA A 264 11.57 0.31 11.63
N ALA A 265 10.57 -0.51 11.97
CA ALA A 265 9.23 -0.45 11.37
C ALA A 265 8.54 0.90 11.65
N ARG A 266 8.61 1.38 12.90
CA ARG A 266 8.13 2.71 13.29
C ARG A 266 8.85 3.82 12.52
N ALA A 267 10.19 3.77 12.47
CA ALA A 267 11.02 4.76 11.78
C ALA A 267 10.72 4.81 10.27
N LEU A 268 10.60 3.65 9.62
CA LEU A 268 10.22 3.53 8.21
C LEU A 268 8.87 4.17 7.95
N THR A 269 7.87 3.84 8.78
CA THR A 269 6.50 4.35 8.63
C THR A 269 6.47 5.87 8.80
N ALA A 270 7.20 6.41 9.78
CA ALA A 270 7.27 7.85 10.02
C ALA A 270 7.98 8.60 8.87
N ALA A 271 9.03 8.03 8.29
CA ALA A 271 9.74 8.58 7.14
C ALA A 271 8.85 8.65 5.89
N VAL A 272 8.11 7.58 5.61
CA VAL A 272 7.18 7.53 4.47
C VAL A 272 5.98 8.46 4.68
N LEU A 273 5.49 8.60 5.92
CA LEU A 273 4.48 9.60 6.28
C LEU A 273 4.94 11.04 6.03
N ASP A 274 6.16 11.40 6.45
CA ASP A 274 6.72 12.73 6.19
C ASP A 274 6.84 13.01 4.69
N ALA A 275 7.25 12.01 3.90
CA ALA A 275 7.31 12.11 2.45
C ALA A 275 5.93 12.27 1.80
N SER A 276 4.95 11.45 2.19
CA SER A 276 3.55 11.58 1.77
C SER A 276 3.02 12.99 2.01
N ARG A 277 3.19 13.52 3.23
CA ARG A 277 2.78 14.89 3.58
C ARG A 277 3.45 15.93 2.69
N TRP A 278 4.75 15.77 2.43
CA TRP A 278 5.48 16.71 1.61
C TRP A 278 4.98 16.72 0.16
N ILE A 279 4.74 15.54 -0.43
CA ILE A 279 4.23 15.41 -1.82
C ILE A 279 2.92 16.18 -1.98
N ASP A 280 1.98 15.97 -1.05
CA ASP A 280 0.64 16.56 -1.12
C ASP A 280 0.58 18.03 -0.67
N ALA A 281 1.66 18.59 -0.11
CA ALA A 281 1.64 19.95 0.45
C ALA A 281 1.53 21.07 -0.59
N SER A 282 1.88 20.82 -1.86
CA SER A 282 1.69 21.79 -2.95
C SER A 282 1.79 21.13 -4.34
N ASP A 283 1.21 21.77 -5.35
CA ASP A 283 1.38 21.37 -6.75
C ASP A 283 2.84 21.44 -7.20
N ALA A 284 3.65 22.35 -6.65
CA ALA A 284 5.08 22.43 -6.93
C ALA A 284 5.81 21.15 -6.46
N HIS A 285 5.46 20.63 -5.28
CA HIS A 285 6.02 19.36 -4.79
C HIS A 285 5.51 18.17 -5.60
N ARG A 286 4.24 18.17 -6.03
CA ARG A 286 3.70 17.15 -6.95
C ARG A 286 4.47 17.12 -8.28
N LYS A 287 4.77 18.28 -8.86
CA LYS A 287 5.58 18.41 -10.08
C LYS A 287 7.02 17.94 -9.87
N GLU A 288 7.67 18.33 -8.78
CA GLU A 288 9.01 17.82 -8.42
C GLU A 288 8.99 16.29 -8.28
N THR A 289 7.95 15.75 -7.65
CA THR A 289 7.75 14.30 -7.50
C THR A 289 7.61 13.63 -8.86
N ALA A 290 6.77 14.17 -9.77
CA ALA A 290 6.62 13.64 -11.13
C ALA A 290 7.97 13.58 -11.86
N GLN A 291 8.78 14.64 -11.77
CA GLN A 291 10.11 14.70 -12.39
C GLN A 291 11.06 13.62 -11.85
N VAL A 292 11.06 13.40 -10.53
CA VAL A 292 11.87 12.34 -9.90
C VAL A 292 11.38 10.96 -10.37
N ILE A 293 10.08 10.69 -10.27
CA ILE A 293 9.49 9.38 -10.55
C ILE A 293 9.62 8.98 -12.02
N ALA A 294 9.61 9.96 -12.93
CA ALA A 294 9.84 9.75 -14.37
C ALA A 294 11.23 9.17 -14.68
N ALA A 295 12.25 9.45 -13.83
CA ALA A 295 13.63 9.10 -14.11
C ALA A 295 13.88 7.60 -14.33
N ARG A 296 14.96 7.28 -15.07
CA ARG A 296 15.35 5.89 -15.44
C ARG A 296 15.48 4.96 -14.24
N SER A 297 15.95 5.48 -13.11
CA SER A 297 16.09 4.73 -11.85
C SER A 297 14.75 4.27 -11.27
N TYR A 298 13.62 4.86 -11.68
CA TYR A 298 12.28 4.59 -11.17
C TYR A 298 11.34 4.14 -12.29
N VAL A 299 10.43 4.97 -12.79
CA VAL A 299 9.44 4.53 -13.79
C VAL A 299 10.02 4.45 -15.19
N ASN A 300 11.01 5.29 -15.52
CA ASN A 300 11.61 5.37 -16.85
C ASN A 300 10.57 5.70 -17.93
N THR A 301 9.93 6.86 -17.81
CA THR A 301 8.96 7.41 -18.76
C THR A 301 9.12 8.93 -18.86
N ASP A 302 8.49 9.56 -19.85
CA ASP A 302 8.45 11.01 -19.95
C ASP A 302 7.63 11.62 -18.80
N VAL A 303 8.10 12.77 -18.27
CA VAL A 303 7.46 13.44 -17.12
C VAL A 303 6.00 13.80 -17.39
N GLY A 304 5.67 14.20 -18.63
CA GLY A 304 4.31 14.55 -19.03
C GLY A 304 3.30 13.40 -18.92
N VAL A 305 3.76 12.14 -18.90
CA VAL A 305 2.90 10.97 -18.69
C VAL A 305 2.47 10.85 -17.22
N ILE A 306 3.24 11.42 -16.29
CA ILE A 306 2.97 11.36 -14.84
C ILE A 306 2.34 12.68 -14.35
N GLU A 307 2.88 13.83 -14.78
CA GLU A 307 2.60 15.14 -14.19
C GLU A 307 1.10 15.48 -14.16
N GLY A 308 0.40 15.36 -15.28
CA GLY A 308 -1.03 15.67 -15.33
C GLY A 308 -1.84 14.82 -14.34
N ARG A 309 -1.56 13.51 -14.29
CA ARG A 309 -2.30 12.58 -13.41
C ARG A 309 -2.06 12.84 -11.93
N VAL A 310 -0.84 13.20 -11.52
CA VAL A 310 -0.57 13.55 -10.10
C VAL A 310 -1.16 14.90 -9.72
N LEU A 311 -1.38 15.80 -10.67
CA LEU A 311 -2.06 17.07 -10.46
C LEU A 311 -3.59 16.95 -10.50
N GLY A 312 -4.11 15.79 -10.88
CA GLY A 312 -5.55 15.56 -11.01
C GLY A 312 -6.14 15.97 -12.36
N ASP A 313 -5.29 16.22 -13.37
CA ASP A 313 -5.70 16.50 -14.74
C ASP A 313 -5.79 15.17 -15.51
N TYR A 314 -7.01 14.76 -15.85
CA TYR A 314 -7.30 13.49 -16.50
C TYR A 314 -7.89 13.69 -17.89
N GLU A 315 -7.60 12.73 -18.76
CA GLU A 315 -8.22 12.58 -20.07
C GLU A 315 -8.58 11.10 -20.30
N ASP A 316 -9.59 10.85 -21.11
CA ASP A 316 -10.03 9.49 -21.43
C ASP A 316 -9.47 8.95 -22.75
N GLY A 317 -8.89 9.81 -23.61
CA GLY A 317 -8.48 9.43 -24.97
C GLY A 317 -9.65 9.33 -25.97
N LEU A 318 -10.86 9.72 -25.58
CA LEU A 318 -12.05 9.87 -26.42
C LEU A 318 -12.48 11.34 -26.58
N GLY A 319 -11.72 12.28 -26.01
CA GLY A 319 -11.93 13.71 -26.13
C GLY A 319 -12.51 14.37 -24.88
N LYS A 320 -12.73 13.62 -23.79
CA LYS A 320 -13.10 14.20 -22.50
C LYS A 320 -11.83 14.46 -21.68
N GLU A 321 -11.74 15.68 -21.18
CA GLU A 321 -10.75 16.11 -20.19
C GLU A 321 -11.47 16.61 -18.94
N TRP A 322 -10.93 16.34 -17.75
CA TRP A 322 -11.51 16.82 -16.50
C TRP A 322 -10.47 16.98 -15.40
N LYS A 323 -10.81 17.84 -14.42
CA LYS A 323 -10.14 17.86 -13.12
C LYS A 323 -10.82 16.86 -12.20
N ASP A 324 -10.11 15.83 -11.79
CA ASP A 324 -10.68 14.79 -10.95
C ASP A 324 -10.91 15.30 -9.52
N ALA A 325 -12.10 15.02 -8.96
CA ALA A 325 -12.44 15.42 -7.60
C ALA A 325 -11.73 14.56 -6.53
N ASN A 326 -11.36 13.33 -6.91
CA ASN A 326 -10.68 12.33 -6.08
C ASN A 326 -9.41 11.86 -6.80
N PRO A 327 -8.44 12.77 -7.08
CA PRO A 327 -7.22 12.40 -7.79
C PRO A 327 -6.36 11.48 -6.91
N MET A 328 -5.22 11.03 -7.45
CA MET A 328 -4.22 10.34 -6.66
C MET A 328 -3.74 11.22 -5.50
N ARG A 329 -3.91 10.75 -4.27
CA ARG A 329 -3.54 11.45 -3.03
C ARG A 329 -2.61 10.59 -2.19
N PHE A 330 -1.62 11.21 -1.56
CA PHE A 330 -0.61 10.51 -0.76
C PHE A 330 -0.74 10.75 0.75
N PHE A 331 -1.44 11.81 1.18
CA PHE A 331 -1.53 12.22 2.58
C PHE A 331 -2.94 12.58 3.05
N ASN A 332 -3.55 13.63 2.47
CA ASN A 332 -4.84 14.19 2.89
C ASN A 332 -5.01 14.30 4.43
N ASP A 333 -4.16 15.10 5.08
CA ASP A 333 -4.10 15.25 6.55
C ASP A 333 -3.93 13.93 7.33
N GLY A 334 -3.33 12.92 6.70
CA GLY A 334 -3.11 11.58 7.25
C GLY A 334 -4.28 10.62 7.04
N ALA A 335 -5.42 11.07 6.50
CA ALA A 335 -6.58 10.23 6.24
C ALA A 335 -6.31 9.14 5.18
N VAL A 336 -5.43 9.43 4.21
CA VAL A 336 -4.96 8.42 3.24
C VAL A 336 -4.18 7.32 3.94
N ASN A 337 -3.34 7.69 4.90
CA ASN A 337 -2.27 6.81 5.36
C ASN A 337 -2.66 5.84 6.48
N PHE A 338 -3.68 6.18 7.26
CA PHE A 338 -4.15 5.32 8.32
C PHE A 338 -4.59 3.95 7.75
N PRO A 339 -4.08 2.82 8.26
CA PRO A 339 -4.41 1.50 7.73
C PRO A 339 -5.77 1.02 8.28
N TRP A 340 -6.86 1.62 7.79
CA TRP A 340 -8.24 1.31 8.20
C TRP A 340 -8.54 -0.19 8.13
N LEU A 341 -9.14 -0.75 9.18
CA LEU A 341 -9.51 -2.17 9.21
C LEU A 341 -10.62 -2.48 8.19
N SER A 342 -11.55 -1.54 7.99
CA SER A 342 -12.61 -1.66 6.98
C SER A 342 -12.05 -1.87 5.58
N ASP A 343 -10.92 -1.23 5.26
CA ASP A 343 -10.29 -1.28 3.95
C ASP A 343 -9.68 -2.66 3.69
N GLY A 344 -8.96 -3.20 4.67
CA GLY A 344 -8.42 -4.55 4.60
C GLY A 344 -9.50 -5.63 4.57
N MET A 345 -10.55 -5.47 5.38
CA MET A 345 -11.71 -6.36 5.37
C MET A 345 -12.43 -6.35 4.01
N TRP A 346 -12.49 -5.20 3.32
CA TRP A 346 -13.10 -5.14 1.99
C TRP A 346 -12.43 -6.13 1.02
N PHE A 347 -11.09 -6.19 1.00
CA PHE A 347 -10.37 -7.14 0.15
C PHE A 347 -10.72 -8.59 0.48
N LEU A 348 -10.88 -8.94 1.76
CA LEU A 348 -11.36 -10.27 2.16
C LEU A 348 -12.76 -10.56 1.61
N THR A 349 -13.68 -9.59 1.65
CA THR A 349 -15.02 -9.78 1.09
C THR A 349 -14.96 -10.04 -0.41
N GLN A 350 -14.05 -9.37 -1.13
CA GLN A 350 -13.90 -9.58 -2.56
C GLN A 350 -13.18 -10.90 -2.88
N HIS A 351 -12.22 -11.32 -2.06
CA HIS A 351 -11.62 -12.66 -2.18
C HIS A 351 -12.66 -13.76 -1.98
N ARG A 352 -13.62 -13.56 -1.06
CA ARG A 352 -14.78 -14.45 -0.90
C ARG A 352 -15.75 -14.40 -2.08
N ARG A 353 -16.14 -13.20 -2.50
CA ARG A 353 -17.04 -12.97 -3.66
C ARG A 353 -16.56 -13.69 -4.92
N TRP A 354 -15.24 -13.73 -5.13
CA TRP A 354 -14.63 -14.32 -6.33
C TRP A 354 -14.04 -15.71 -6.12
N GLY A 355 -14.41 -16.41 -5.03
CA GLY A 355 -14.02 -17.80 -4.81
C GLY A 355 -12.52 -18.02 -4.61
N LEU A 356 -11.76 -16.96 -4.28
CA LEU A 356 -10.34 -17.06 -3.93
C LEU A 356 -10.13 -17.62 -2.52
N LEU A 357 -11.14 -17.46 -1.67
CA LEU A 357 -11.27 -18.09 -0.37
C LEU A 357 -12.47 -19.02 -0.43
N ASP A 358 -12.37 -20.23 0.12
CA ASP A 358 -13.46 -21.23 0.08
C ASP A 358 -14.47 -21.07 1.24
N ALA A 359 -14.03 -20.53 2.37
CA ALA A 359 -14.84 -20.33 3.57
C ALA A 359 -14.72 -18.90 4.11
N GLU A 360 -15.74 -18.45 4.85
CA GLU A 360 -15.73 -17.14 5.51
C GLU A 360 -14.55 -17.04 6.50
N PRO A 361 -13.65 -16.04 6.35
CA PRO A 361 -12.60 -15.81 7.33
C PRO A 361 -13.16 -15.07 8.56
N ASP A 362 -12.41 -15.07 9.66
CA ASP A 362 -12.57 -14.07 10.71
C ASP A 362 -12.11 -12.71 10.18
N TYR A 363 -12.99 -11.99 9.48
CA TYR A 363 -12.68 -10.74 8.79
C TYR A 363 -11.97 -9.73 9.68
N LEU A 364 -12.52 -9.48 10.87
CA LEU A 364 -11.99 -8.48 11.79
C LEU A 364 -10.71 -8.98 12.46
N GLY A 365 -10.65 -10.25 12.88
CA GLY A 365 -9.45 -10.83 13.47
C GLY A 365 -8.26 -10.84 12.52
N VAL A 366 -8.49 -11.23 11.26
CA VAL A 366 -7.46 -11.20 10.20
C VAL A 366 -7.01 -9.76 9.94
N ALA A 367 -7.94 -8.81 9.81
CA ALA A 367 -7.59 -7.41 9.57
C ALA A 367 -6.77 -6.82 10.74
N ARG A 368 -7.11 -7.15 11.99
CA ARG A 368 -6.35 -6.73 13.18
C ARG A 368 -4.96 -7.36 13.26
N ALA A 369 -4.81 -8.60 12.79
CA ALA A 369 -3.52 -9.28 12.77
C ALA A 369 -2.57 -8.66 11.73
N ILE A 370 -3.10 -8.25 10.58
CA ILE A 370 -2.32 -7.71 9.46
C ILE A 370 -2.05 -6.22 9.65
N ASN A 371 -3.07 -5.41 9.95
CA ASN A 371 -2.93 -3.96 10.01
C ASN A 371 -2.29 -3.56 11.34
N ARG A 372 -1.01 -3.17 11.28
CA ARG A 372 -0.21 -2.74 12.43
C ARG A 372 -0.52 -1.30 12.82
N ILE A 373 -1.76 -1.06 13.21
CA ILE A 373 -2.26 0.23 13.71
C ILE A 373 -1.44 0.71 14.91
N ASP A 374 -0.93 -0.20 15.74
CA ASP A 374 0.00 0.11 16.83
C ASP A 374 1.29 0.79 16.31
N VAL A 375 1.93 0.20 15.30
CA VAL A 375 3.13 0.77 14.66
C VAL A 375 2.82 2.10 13.98
N TYR A 376 1.66 2.18 13.31
CA TYR A 376 1.21 3.42 12.69
C TYR A 376 1.01 4.54 13.72
N LYS A 377 0.36 4.26 14.86
CA LYS A 377 0.10 5.26 15.92
C LYS A 377 1.39 5.82 16.50
N ASP A 378 2.39 4.95 16.74
CA ASP A 378 3.72 5.37 17.19
C ASP A 378 4.43 6.23 16.14
N ALA A 379 4.38 5.83 14.86
CA ALA A 379 4.97 6.57 13.75
C ALA A 379 4.30 7.92 13.49
N ALA A 380 2.96 7.97 13.51
CA ALA A 380 2.18 9.19 13.34
C ALA A 380 2.47 10.19 14.45
N THR A 381 2.63 9.72 15.70
CA THR A 381 3.05 10.57 16.83
C THR A 381 4.44 11.16 16.59
N ALA A 382 5.41 10.35 16.13
CA ALA A 382 6.74 10.81 15.78
C ALA A 382 6.75 11.83 14.61
N ALA A 383 5.88 11.63 13.62
CA ALA A 383 5.71 12.51 12.46
C ALA A 383 4.77 13.71 12.71
N LYS A 384 4.15 13.78 13.89
CA LYS A 384 3.13 14.78 14.28
C LYS A 384 1.93 14.81 13.31
N VAL A 385 1.43 13.64 12.95
CA VAL A 385 0.23 13.43 12.11
C VAL A 385 -0.95 13.10 13.02
N ALA A 386 -2.11 13.70 12.74
CA ALA A 386 -3.32 13.43 13.50
C ALA A 386 -3.79 11.98 13.32
N LEU A 387 -4.36 11.41 14.38
CA LEU A 387 -4.95 10.09 14.35
C LEU A 387 -6.48 10.20 14.23
N PRO A 388 -7.13 9.32 13.46
CA PRO A 388 -8.58 9.27 13.44
C PRO A 388 -9.15 8.78 14.77
N VAL A 389 -10.42 9.07 15.02
CA VAL A 389 -11.14 8.67 16.25
C VAL A 389 -11.42 7.16 16.29
N GLY A 390 -11.59 6.54 15.13
CA GLY A 390 -11.91 5.11 14.99
C GLY A 390 -11.01 4.40 14.00
N GLU A 391 -11.18 3.08 13.91
CA GLU A 391 -10.34 2.20 13.06
C GLU A 391 -11.10 1.67 11.83
N LEU A 392 -12.37 2.06 11.69
CA LEU A 392 -13.25 1.75 10.56
C LEU A 392 -13.70 3.05 9.88
N ARG A 393 -13.88 2.99 8.57
CA ARG A 393 -14.49 4.06 7.78
C ARG A 393 -15.59 3.51 6.88
N SER A 394 -16.46 4.41 6.40
CA SER A 394 -17.56 4.09 5.50
C SER A 394 -17.32 4.73 4.12
N SER A 395 -17.81 4.09 3.07
CA SER A 395 -17.76 4.57 1.69
C SER A 395 -18.88 3.99 0.85
N THR A 396 -19.27 4.69 -0.20
CA THR A 396 -20.25 4.23 -1.19
C THR A 396 -19.54 3.93 -2.50
N LEU A 397 -19.78 2.75 -3.07
CA LEU A 397 -19.17 2.31 -4.32
C LEU A 397 -20.08 2.66 -5.52
N ILE A 398 -19.58 2.47 -6.74
CA ILE A 398 -20.23 2.84 -8.02
C ILE A 398 -21.66 2.33 -8.20
N ASP A 399 -22.01 1.21 -7.57
CA ASP A 399 -23.34 0.60 -7.62
C ASP A 399 -24.27 1.09 -6.49
N GLY A 400 -23.85 2.11 -5.73
CA GLY A 400 -24.61 2.66 -4.60
C GLY A 400 -24.53 1.81 -3.33
N VAL A 401 -23.80 0.69 -3.35
CA VAL A 401 -23.64 -0.16 -2.16
C VAL A 401 -22.69 0.52 -1.17
N VAL A 402 -23.13 0.60 0.09
CA VAL A 402 -22.33 1.13 1.19
C VAL A 402 -21.47 0.03 1.79
N TRP A 403 -20.18 0.32 1.96
CA TRP A 403 -19.24 -0.48 2.72
C TRP A 403 -18.78 0.28 3.96
N ASP A 404 -19.06 -0.25 5.14
CA ASP A 404 -18.68 0.34 6.44
C ASP A 404 -17.94 -0.64 7.38
N GLY A 405 -17.68 -1.86 6.92
CA GLY A 405 -17.03 -2.91 7.70
C GLY A 405 -17.91 -3.64 8.71
N SER A 406 -19.21 -3.31 8.84
CA SER A 406 -20.07 -3.87 9.89
C SER A 406 -20.63 -5.27 9.59
N ALA A 407 -20.82 -5.61 8.30
CA ALA A 407 -21.43 -6.87 7.88
C ALA A 407 -20.70 -7.52 6.69
N PRO A 408 -19.42 -7.94 6.85
CA PRO A 408 -18.57 -8.44 5.76
C PRO A 408 -19.15 -9.63 5.00
N GLU A 409 -19.69 -10.63 5.70
CA GLU A 409 -20.28 -11.83 5.08
C GLU A 409 -21.50 -11.47 4.22
N LYS A 410 -22.41 -10.65 4.76
CA LYS A 410 -23.58 -10.15 4.01
C LYS A 410 -23.16 -9.35 2.78
N TYR A 411 -22.11 -8.52 2.91
CA TYR A 411 -21.57 -7.74 1.80
C TYR A 411 -21.00 -8.67 0.71
N ALA A 412 -20.14 -9.62 1.06
CA ALA A 412 -19.55 -10.58 0.12
C ALA A 412 -20.62 -11.39 -0.63
N GLY A 413 -21.66 -11.85 0.08
CA GLY A 413 -22.75 -12.64 -0.48
C GLY A 413 -23.82 -11.84 -1.25
N GLY A 414 -23.86 -10.51 -1.07
CA GLY A 414 -24.96 -9.65 -1.53
C GLY A 414 -24.98 -9.32 -3.02
N PHE A 415 -23.89 -9.61 -3.75
CA PHE A 415 -23.76 -9.25 -5.16
C PHE A 415 -24.47 -10.24 -6.09
N LYS A 416 -25.04 -9.71 -7.19
CA LYS A 416 -25.66 -10.48 -8.27
C LYS A 416 -24.62 -11.27 -9.07
N VAL A 417 -23.52 -10.62 -9.44
CA VAL A 417 -22.38 -11.25 -10.14
C VAL A 417 -21.29 -11.57 -9.12
N LYS A 418 -21.01 -12.86 -8.99
CA LYS A 418 -20.06 -13.50 -8.06
C LYS A 418 -19.73 -14.90 -8.60
N ALA A 419 -18.70 -15.53 -8.02
CA ALA A 419 -18.26 -16.88 -8.40
C ALA A 419 -19.32 -17.97 -8.13
#